data_AF-A0AAU5JHC4-F1
#
_entry.id   AF-A0AAU5JHC4-F1
#
_cell.length_a   1.000
_cell.length_b   1.000
_cell.length_c   1.000
_cell.angle_alpha   90.00
_cell.angle_beta   90.00
_cell.angle_gamma   90.00
#
_symmetry.space_group_name_H-M   'P 1'
#
loop_
_entity.id
_entity.type
_entity.pdbx_description
1 polymer ?
#
loop_
_entity_poly.entity_id
_entity_poly.type
_entity_poly.pdbx_seq_one_letter_code
_entity_poly.pdbx_strand_id
1 'polypeptide(L)'
;MPMGYLVTTVIVAWCTFFAVVAPRRPQPLASMSFWFGLILNEVPFLGIYVLVASTALAAAQGDLGSTGAKVTAAVAALAAIGLAVSAWQGVRSDQVVEKALEDGLGTSWRNRVKIPLRRHRPWALILLLPGSMRRRDVERIRNISYGDAGRRNLLDVYRRRDAPANAPVLIYFHGGHYTSGAKSREARPLLNRLAGQGWVCISANYRLRPQTTFPGHQIDAKKVIAWAREHGSEYGADASRLFVAGSSAGSNIAGLCALTPNDPKFQPGFESADTSVTAAICFYGFYGHYFGAPPDEPPPPLQPQGYIHPGAPPFFVAHGTRDALGTVEGARNFVAQLRHGSDSTVVYAELPGGQHAFDVFHSPRFEAVVDGVEAFAAWVLTTPQHTPDPAREVY
;
A
#
# COMPACT_ATOMS: atom_id res chain seq x y z
N MET A 1 -12.85 42.18 -4.05
CA MET A 1 -12.64 40.75 -3.73
C MET A 1 -12.02 40.11 -4.96
N PRO A 2 -10.73 39.76 -4.95
CA PRO A 2 -10.10 39.10 -6.09
C PRO A 2 -10.67 37.68 -6.23
N MET A 3 -11.43 37.46 -7.31
CA MET A 3 -12.11 36.18 -7.56
C MET A 3 -11.12 35.01 -7.57
N GLY A 4 -9.89 35.22 -8.05
CA GLY A 4 -8.84 34.20 -8.01
C GLY A 4 -8.51 33.73 -6.60
N TYR A 5 -8.31 34.66 -5.65
CA TYR A 5 -7.99 34.33 -4.26
C TYR A 5 -9.13 33.56 -3.58
N LEU A 6 -10.37 34.01 -3.78
CA LEU A 6 -11.55 33.36 -3.23
C LEU A 6 -11.69 31.92 -3.77
N VAL A 7 -11.63 31.75 -5.10
CA VAL A 7 -11.78 30.44 -5.74
C VAL A 7 -10.70 29.48 -5.28
N THR A 8 -9.42 29.90 -5.29
CA THR A 8 -8.31 29.07 -4.81
C THR A 8 -8.50 28.67 -3.35
N THR A 9 -8.87 29.61 -2.48
CA THR A 9 -9.08 29.35 -1.06
C THR A 9 -10.22 28.36 -0.84
N VAL A 10 -11.35 28.52 -1.53
CA VAL A 10 -12.51 27.62 -1.42
C VAL A 10 -12.14 26.21 -1.85
N ILE A 11 -11.41 26.04 -2.97
CA ILE A 11 -10.97 24.73 -3.45
C ILE A 11 -10.04 24.06 -2.43
N VAL A 12 -9.03 24.78 -1.92
CA VAL A 12 -8.09 24.21 -0.95
C VAL A 12 -8.79 23.89 0.37
N ALA A 13 -9.68 24.77 0.85
CA ALA A 13 -10.46 24.53 2.07
C ALA A 13 -11.38 23.31 1.92
N TRP A 14 -12.02 23.14 0.77
CA TRP A 14 -12.86 21.98 0.45
C TRP A 14 -12.05 20.67 0.48
N CYS A 15 -10.91 20.63 -0.22
CA CYS A 15 -10.03 19.47 -0.20
C CYS A 15 -9.45 19.20 1.20
N THR A 16 -9.11 20.25 1.95
CA THR A 16 -8.61 20.13 3.33
C THR A 16 -9.68 19.56 4.27
N PHE A 17 -10.93 20.01 4.13
CA PHE A 17 -12.05 19.45 4.89
C PHE A 17 -12.13 17.94 4.68
N PHE A 18 -12.06 17.45 3.44
CA PHE A 18 -12.08 16.01 3.18
C PHE A 18 -10.80 15.29 3.62
N ALA A 19 -9.64 15.94 3.58
CA ALA A 19 -8.39 15.37 4.10
C ALA A 19 -8.39 15.20 5.63
N VAL A 20 -9.08 16.08 6.36
CA VAL A 20 -9.08 16.12 7.82
C VAL A 20 -10.34 15.49 8.42
N VAL A 21 -11.53 15.70 7.88
CA VAL A 21 -12.76 15.12 8.44
C VAL A 21 -12.97 13.69 7.93
N ALA A 22 -12.67 13.48 6.65
CA ALA A 22 -12.81 12.22 5.94
C ALA A 22 -14.13 11.46 6.21
N PRO A 23 -15.31 12.02 5.89
CA PRO A 23 -16.57 11.35 6.14
C PRO A 23 -16.64 10.01 5.37
N ARG A 24 -16.98 8.92 6.07
CA ARG A 24 -17.04 7.57 5.46
C ARG A 24 -18.46 7.13 5.07
N ARG A 25 -19.48 7.90 5.45
CA ARG A 25 -20.89 7.62 5.13
C ARG A 25 -21.68 8.92 4.92
N PRO A 26 -22.69 8.93 4.03
CA PRO A 26 -23.07 7.85 3.09
C PRO A 26 -22.03 7.64 1.96
N GLN A 27 -22.16 6.57 1.17
CA GLN A 27 -21.16 6.15 0.16
C GLN A 27 -20.77 7.24 -0.88
N PRO A 28 -21.69 8.11 -1.35
CA PRO A 28 -21.32 9.21 -2.23
C PRO A 28 -20.35 10.20 -1.55
N LEU A 29 -20.59 10.49 -0.26
CA LEU A 29 -19.74 11.38 0.52
C LEU A 29 -18.38 10.74 0.82
N ALA A 30 -18.34 9.42 1.03
CA ALA A 30 -17.11 8.65 1.17
C ALA A 30 -16.25 8.68 -0.11
N SER A 31 -16.90 8.57 -1.27
CA SER A 31 -16.24 8.70 -2.57
C SER A 31 -15.66 10.10 -2.77
N MET A 32 -16.43 11.15 -2.44
CA MET A 32 -15.94 12.53 -2.44
C MET A 32 -14.77 12.71 -1.48
N SER A 33 -14.85 12.13 -0.28
CA SER A 33 -13.78 12.15 0.71
C SER A 33 -12.46 11.60 0.18
N PHE A 34 -12.52 10.48 -0.54
CA PHE A 34 -11.35 9.94 -1.20
C PHE A 34 -10.81 10.90 -2.28
N TRP A 35 -11.64 11.28 -3.25
CA TRP A 35 -11.19 12.05 -4.42
C TRP A 35 -10.68 13.46 -4.08
N PHE A 36 -11.33 14.15 -3.15
CA PHE A 36 -10.94 15.50 -2.75
C PHE A 36 -9.92 15.51 -1.60
N GLY A 37 -9.89 14.47 -0.76
CA GLY A 37 -9.04 14.43 0.42
C GLY A 37 -7.65 13.85 0.18
N LEU A 38 -7.49 12.90 -0.76
CA LEU A 38 -6.26 12.09 -0.91
C LEU A 38 -4.99 12.94 -1.00
N ILE A 39 -4.92 13.87 -1.96
CA ILE A 39 -3.71 14.64 -2.23
C ILE A 39 -3.31 15.46 -1.01
N LEU A 40 -4.24 16.21 -0.41
CA LEU A 40 -3.91 17.06 0.73
C LEU A 40 -3.73 16.28 2.05
N ASN A 41 -4.18 15.03 2.13
CA ASN A 41 -3.91 14.14 3.26
C ASN A 41 -2.46 13.60 3.25
N GLU A 42 -1.92 13.31 2.07
CA GLU A 42 -0.58 12.75 1.89
C GLU A 42 0.48 13.82 1.64
N VAL A 43 0.16 14.86 0.86
CA VAL A 43 1.08 15.95 0.50
C VAL A 43 0.51 17.34 0.87
N PRO A 44 0.19 17.57 2.15
CA PRO A 44 -0.44 18.82 2.62
C PRO A 44 0.38 20.08 2.31
N PHE A 45 1.70 19.95 2.16
CA PHE A 45 2.61 21.06 1.86
C PHE A 45 2.25 21.78 0.56
N LEU A 46 1.80 21.05 -0.47
CA LEU A 46 1.36 21.67 -1.72
C LEU A 46 0.15 22.58 -1.52
N GLY A 47 -0.80 22.17 -0.67
CA GLY A 47 -1.95 23.00 -0.29
C GLY A 47 -1.51 24.27 0.46
N ILE A 48 -0.53 24.13 1.36
CA ILE A 48 0.04 25.27 2.10
C ILE A 48 0.70 26.26 1.14
N TYR A 49 1.52 25.78 0.19
CA TYR A 49 2.18 26.65 -0.79
C TYR A 49 1.17 27.41 -1.65
N VAL A 50 0.11 26.73 -2.11
CA VAL A 50 -0.96 27.36 -2.90
C VAL A 50 -1.68 28.44 -2.08
N LEU A 51 -2.00 28.18 -0.81
CA LEU A 51 -2.64 29.17 0.06
C LEU A 51 -1.73 30.38 0.32
N VAL A 52 -0.46 30.15 0.64
CA VAL A 52 0.53 31.21 0.88
C VAL A 52 0.72 32.06 -0.38
N ALA A 53 0.93 31.43 -1.53
CA ALA A 53 1.11 32.15 -2.80
C ALA A 53 -0.13 32.97 -3.18
N SER A 54 -1.33 32.39 -3.06
CA SER A 54 -2.58 33.10 -3.39
C SER A 54 -2.86 34.27 -2.44
N THR A 55 -2.54 34.11 -1.16
CA THR A 55 -2.73 35.15 -0.13
C THR A 55 -1.70 36.27 -0.30
N ALA A 56 -0.43 35.93 -0.57
CA ALA A 56 0.63 36.89 -0.84
C ALA A 56 0.34 37.72 -2.10
N LEU A 57 -0.18 37.08 -3.15
CA LEU A 57 -0.58 37.79 -4.38
C LEU A 57 -1.74 38.77 -4.12
N ALA A 58 -2.76 38.34 -3.38
CA ALA A 58 -3.87 39.22 -3.00
C ALA A 58 -3.40 40.39 -2.11
N ALA A 59 -2.45 40.16 -1.20
CA ALA A 59 -1.83 41.20 -0.40
C ALA A 59 -1.07 42.21 -1.27
N ALA A 60 -0.25 41.74 -2.21
CA ALA A 60 0.53 42.57 -3.11
C ALA A 60 -0.34 43.43 -4.04
N GLN A 61 -1.54 42.95 -4.38
CA GLN A 61 -2.53 43.69 -5.17
C GLN A 61 -3.35 44.71 -4.35
N GLY A 62 -3.12 44.80 -3.04
CA GLY A 62 -3.89 45.71 -2.15
C GLY A 62 -5.33 45.24 -1.88
N ASP A 63 -5.65 44.00 -2.24
CA ASP A 63 -7.02 43.51 -2.32
C ASP A 63 -7.59 42.98 -0.98
N LEU A 64 -6.78 42.99 0.09
CA LEU A 64 -7.14 42.48 1.41
C LEU A 64 -8.02 43.44 2.25
N GLY A 65 -8.24 44.67 1.78
CA GLY A 65 -8.99 45.68 2.55
C GLY A 65 -10.49 45.39 2.71
N SER A 66 -11.09 44.65 1.77
CA SER A 66 -12.54 44.39 1.75
C SER A 66 -12.98 43.37 2.81
N THR A 67 -14.20 43.49 3.34
CA THR A 67 -14.80 42.51 4.29
C THR A 67 -14.75 41.08 3.74
N GLY A 68 -15.05 40.93 2.46
CA GLY A 68 -14.96 39.63 1.80
C GLY A 68 -13.55 39.03 1.86
N ALA A 69 -12.52 39.82 1.58
CA ALA A 69 -11.15 39.34 1.59
C ALA A 69 -10.68 38.93 2.99
N LYS A 70 -11.17 39.61 4.04
CA LYS A 70 -10.95 39.22 5.43
C LYS A 70 -11.58 37.86 5.75
N VAL A 71 -12.81 37.61 5.27
CA VAL A 71 -13.47 36.30 5.41
C VAL A 71 -12.69 35.22 4.65
N THR A 72 -12.26 35.49 3.42
CA THR A 72 -11.42 34.55 2.65
C THR A 72 -10.10 34.26 3.38
N ALA A 73 -9.44 35.26 3.95
CA ALA A 73 -8.24 35.07 4.75
C ALA A 73 -8.47 34.20 6.00
N ALA A 74 -9.61 34.37 6.68
CA ALA A 74 -9.98 33.51 7.79
C ALA A 74 -10.18 32.05 7.36
N VAL A 75 -10.86 31.81 6.24
CA VAL A 75 -11.02 30.45 5.66
C VAL A 75 -9.68 29.86 5.25
N ALA A 76 -8.79 30.65 4.63
CA ALA A 76 -7.44 30.23 4.28
C ALA A 76 -6.62 29.85 5.52
N ALA A 77 -6.72 30.61 6.61
CA ALA A 77 -6.04 30.30 7.87
C ALA A 77 -6.55 28.99 8.49
N LEU A 78 -7.87 28.77 8.52
CA LEU A 78 -8.46 27.51 8.99
C LEU A 78 -8.01 26.31 8.13
N ALA A 79 -7.98 26.47 6.81
CA ALA A 79 -7.47 25.43 5.91
C ALA A 79 -5.98 25.16 6.16
N ALA A 80 -5.15 26.19 6.36
CA ALA A 80 -3.74 26.04 6.69
C ALA A 80 -3.53 25.27 8.01
N ILE A 81 -4.34 25.51 9.04
CA ILE A 81 -4.33 24.74 10.29
C ILE A 81 -4.65 23.27 10.03
N GLY A 82 -5.71 22.99 9.24
CA GLY A 82 -6.07 21.62 8.87
C GLY A 82 -4.94 20.89 8.12
N LEU A 83 -4.27 21.57 7.20
CA LEU A 83 -3.12 21.03 6.47
C LEU A 83 -1.91 20.80 7.39
N ALA A 84 -1.64 21.71 8.33
CA ALA A 84 -0.59 21.53 9.34
C ALA A 84 -0.85 20.31 10.22
N VAL A 85 -2.12 20.07 10.61
CA VAL A 85 -2.55 18.88 11.33
C VAL A 85 -2.31 17.61 10.51
N SER A 86 -2.66 17.61 9.21
CA SER A 86 -2.37 16.48 8.31
C SER A 86 -0.88 16.22 8.15
N ALA A 87 -0.07 17.29 8.01
CA ALA A 87 1.38 17.20 7.90
C ALA A 87 1.99 16.59 9.17
N TRP A 88 1.58 17.08 10.34
CA TRP A 88 2.03 16.57 11.63
C TRP A 88 1.68 15.09 11.83
N GLN A 89 0.45 14.66 11.48
CA GLN A 89 0.06 13.25 11.52
C GLN A 89 0.92 12.40 10.57
N GLY A 90 1.20 12.90 9.36
CA GLY A 90 2.09 12.25 8.41
C GLY A 90 3.48 12.01 8.99
N VAL A 91 4.12 13.06 9.53
CA VAL A 91 5.47 12.97 10.11
C VAL A 91 5.52 12.06 11.33
N ARG A 92 4.45 11.99 12.13
CA ARG A 92 4.37 11.09 13.30
C ARG A 92 4.15 9.62 12.94
N SER A 93 3.92 9.29 11.67
CA SER A 93 3.77 7.89 11.24
C SER A 93 5.00 7.05 11.57
N ASP A 94 6.18 7.65 11.66
CA ASP A 94 7.41 6.98 12.12
C ASP A 94 7.24 6.33 13.49
N GLN A 95 6.66 7.05 14.44
CA GLN A 95 6.46 6.56 15.81
C GLN A 95 5.42 5.43 15.84
N VAL A 96 4.40 5.53 15.00
CA VAL A 96 3.34 4.53 14.88
C VAL A 96 3.86 3.24 14.29
N VAL A 97 4.60 3.32 13.18
CA VAL A 97 5.21 2.16 12.52
C VAL A 97 6.24 1.52 13.43
N GLU A 98 7.06 2.32 14.12
CA GLU A 98 8.03 1.80 15.07
C GLU A 98 7.37 1.03 16.20
N LYS A 99 6.33 1.60 16.82
CA LYS A 99 5.55 0.92 17.85
C LYS A 99 4.92 -0.37 17.31
N ALA A 100 4.38 -0.35 16.09
CA ALA A 100 3.81 -1.54 15.48
C ALA A 100 4.85 -2.67 15.29
N LEU A 101 6.09 -2.32 14.92
CA LEU A 101 7.20 -3.27 14.85
C LEU A 101 7.57 -3.82 16.23
N GLU A 102 7.61 -2.99 17.27
CA GLU A 102 7.86 -3.44 18.64
C GLU A 102 6.75 -4.36 19.16
N ASP A 103 5.48 -4.01 18.92
CA ASP A 103 4.32 -4.80 19.31
C ASP A 103 4.26 -6.16 18.57
N GLY A 104 4.63 -6.19 17.29
CA GLY A 104 4.60 -7.41 16.48
C GLY A 104 5.86 -8.27 16.63
N LEU A 105 7.04 -7.67 16.49
CA LEU A 105 8.33 -8.36 16.43
C LEU A 105 9.03 -8.47 17.80
N GLY A 106 8.49 -7.82 18.84
CA GLY A 106 9.08 -7.71 20.18
C GLY A 106 10.09 -6.56 20.31
N THR A 107 10.26 -6.03 21.52
CA THR A 107 11.09 -4.83 21.79
C THR A 107 12.57 -4.97 21.39
N SER A 108 13.09 -6.19 21.34
CA SER A 108 14.47 -6.49 20.93
C SER A 108 14.61 -6.89 19.46
N TRP A 109 13.60 -6.63 18.62
CA TRP A 109 13.60 -7.05 17.21
C TRP A 109 14.83 -6.56 16.43
N ARG A 110 15.32 -5.36 16.74
CA ARG A 110 16.52 -4.78 16.12
C ARG A 110 17.77 -5.62 16.31
N ASN A 111 17.89 -6.34 17.43
CA ASN A 111 19.04 -7.19 17.70
C ASN A 111 19.09 -8.41 16.77
N ARG A 112 17.96 -8.76 16.15
CA ARG A 112 17.86 -9.85 15.18
C ARG A 112 18.19 -9.42 13.76
N VAL A 113 17.98 -8.13 13.45
CA VAL A 113 18.24 -7.57 12.13
C VAL A 113 19.73 -7.28 11.96
N LYS A 114 20.38 -7.99 11.03
CA LYS A 114 21.82 -7.85 10.75
C LYS A 114 22.16 -6.85 9.66
N ILE A 115 21.15 -6.34 8.95
CA ILE A 115 21.34 -5.34 7.90
C ILE A 115 21.10 -3.92 8.44
N PRO A 116 21.88 -2.92 7.99
CA PRO A 116 21.71 -1.56 8.45
C PRO A 116 20.39 -0.97 7.93
N LEU A 117 19.43 -0.75 8.84
CA LEU A 117 18.19 -0.06 8.54
C LEU A 117 18.44 1.45 8.59
N ARG A 118 18.48 2.10 7.42
CA ARG A 118 18.63 3.56 7.32
C ARG A 118 17.27 4.19 7.15
N ARG A 119 16.82 4.96 8.14
CA ARG A 119 15.70 5.88 7.96
C ARG A 119 16.13 6.95 6.95
N HIS A 120 15.61 6.85 5.74
CA HIS A 120 15.85 7.82 4.69
C HIS A 120 14.53 8.51 4.36
N ARG A 121 14.46 9.82 4.63
CA ARG A 121 13.32 10.65 4.23
C ARG A 121 13.75 11.51 3.05
N PRO A 122 13.24 11.26 1.83
CA PRO A 122 13.54 12.10 0.69
C PRO A 122 12.76 13.42 0.76
N TRP A 123 13.07 14.28 1.74
CA TRP A 123 12.33 15.52 2.01
C TRP A 123 12.18 16.42 0.78
N ALA A 124 13.21 16.50 -0.07
CA ALA A 124 13.11 17.25 -1.33
C ALA A 124 12.01 16.68 -2.26
N LEU A 125 11.88 15.35 -2.36
CA LEU A 125 10.79 14.73 -3.13
C LEU A 125 9.45 14.94 -2.44
N ILE A 126 9.37 14.69 -1.13
CA ILE A 126 8.13 14.86 -0.35
C ILE A 126 7.59 16.29 -0.47
N LEU A 127 8.46 17.29 -0.33
CA LEU A 127 8.08 18.70 -0.28
C LEU A 127 7.85 19.29 -1.68
N LEU A 128 8.60 18.87 -2.70
CA LEU A 128 8.61 19.56 -4.00
C LEU A 128 8.11 18.70 -5.17
N LEU A 129 8.42 17.40 -5.18
CA LEU A 129 8.17 16.51 -6.32
C LEU A 129 7.63 15.14 -5.87
N PRO A 130 6.49 15.08 -5.15
CA PRO A 130 6.05 13.84 -4.51
C PRO A 130 5.62 12.75 -5.49
N GLY A 131 5.35 13.12 -6.75
CA GLY A 131 5.07 12.18 -7.85
C GLY A 131 6.31 11.68 -8.60
N SER A 132 7.52 12.12 -8.25
CA SER A 132 8.74 11.71 -8.93
C SER A 132 9.24 10.35 -8.42
N MET A 133 9.02 9.31 -9.22
CA MET A 133 9.25 7.91 -8.84
C MET A 133 10.42 7.25 -9.57
N ARG A 134 11.36 8.02 -10.12
CA ARG A 134 12.46 7.50 -10.93
C ARG A 134 13.77 7.54 -10.14
N ARG A 135 14.42 6.39 -10.05
CA ARG A 135 15.76 6.24 -9.51
C ARG A 135 16.76 5.95 -10.64
N ARG A 136 17.99 6.47 -10.54
CA ARG A 136 19.02 6.30 -11.58
C ARG A 136 19.67 4.92 -11.51
N ASP A 137 19.84 4.41 -10.29
CA ASP A 137 20.38 3.08 -9.94
C ASP A 137 19.41 1.92 -10.22
N VAL A 138 18.13 2.22 -10.49
CA VAL A 138 17.09 1.22 -10.76
C VAL A 138 16.74 1.18 -12.24
N GLU A 139 16.63 -0.04 -12.75
CA GLU A 139 16.08 -0.36 -14.06
C GLU A 139 14.66 -0.94 -13.89
N ARG A 140 13.73 -0.51 -14.76
CA ARG A 140 12.38 -1.08 -14.87
C ARG A 140 12.21 -1.72 -16.24
N ILE A 141 12.23 -3.05 -16.29
CA ILE A 141 11.95 -3.86 -17.47
C ILE A 141 10.43 -4.03 -17.55
N ARG A 142 9.83 -3.65 -18.67
CA ARG A 142 8.38 -3.46 -18.78
C ARG A 142 7.72 -4.53 -19.63
N ASN A 143 6.46 -4.81 -19.29
CA ASN A 143 5.51 -5.55 -20.12
C ASN A 143 5.98 -6.97 -20.45
N ILE A 144 6.56 -7.65 -19.47
CA ILE A 144 6.87 -9.08 -19.58
C ILE A 144 5.56 -9.85 -19.42
N SER A 145 5.29 -10.78 -20.34
CA SER A 145 4.11 -11.63 -20.26
C SER A 145 4.33 -12.76 -19.28
N TYR A 146 3.33 -13.04 -18.44
CA TYR A 146 3.29 -14.20 -17.56
C TYR A 146 2.10 -15.13 -17.86
N GLY A 147 1.28 -14.78 -18.87
CA GLY A 147 0.06 -15.52 -19.19
C GLY A 147 -0.58 -15.07 -20.51
N ASP A 148 -1.77 -15.60 -20.77
CA ASP A 148 -2.47 -15.52 -22.06
C ASP A 148 -3.52 -14.40 -22.12
N ALA A 149 -3.82 -13.70 -21.02
CA ALA A 149 -4.80 -12.61 -20.99
C ALA A 149 -4.27 -11.25 -21.53
N GLY A 150 -3.33 -11.29 -22.48
CA GLY A 150 -2.74 -10.12 -23.12
C GLY A 150 -2.25 -9.07 -22.12
N ARG A 151 -2.70 -7.82 -22.27
CA ARG A 151 -2.27 -6.68 -21.41
C ARG A 151 -2.56 -6.88 -19.92
N ARG A 152 -3.48 -7.77 -19.56
CA ARG A 152 -3.84 -8.08 -18.18
C ARG A 152 -2.92 -9.13 -17.54
N ASN A 153 -2.20 -9.92 -18.33
CA ASN A 153 -1.14 -10.78 -17.82
C ASN A 153 0.26 -10.25 -18.17
N LEU A 154 0.46 -8.96 -17.90
CA LEU A 154 1.76 -8.31 -17.99
C LEU A 154 2.27 -7.92 -16.61
N LEU A 155 3.58 -8.07 -16.40
CA LEU A 155 4.30 -7.60 -15.24
C LEU A 155 5.48 -6.70 -15.62
N ASP A 156 5.96 -5.94 -14.66
CA ASP A 156 7.19 -5.16 -14.74
C ASP A 156 8.16 -5.60 -13.65
N VAL A 157 9.42 -5.76 -14.01
CA VAL A 157 10.51 -6.06 -13.07
C VAL A 157 11.28 -4.78 -12.79
N TYR A 158 11.46 -4.47 -11.51
CA TYR A 158 12.31 -3.41 -10.99
C TYR A 158 13.51 -4.06 -10.32
N ARG A 159 14.71 -3.72 -10.76
CA ARG A 159 15.96 -4.22 -10.17
C ARG A 159 17.04 -3.16 -10.18
N ARG A 160 18.06 -3.33 -9.35
CA ARG A 160 19.28 -2.53 -9.43
C ARG A 160 20.01 -2.83 -10.75
N ARG A 161 20.63 -1.82 -11.36
CA ARG A 161 21.27 -1.95 -12.69
C ARG A 161 22.44 -2.94 -12.75
N ASP A 162 23.15 -3.10 -11.64
CA ASP A 162 24.24 -4.06 -11.46
C ASP A 162 23.74 -5.48 -11.14
N ALA A 163 22.41 -5.68 -11.06
CA ALA A 163 21.75 -6.97 -10.91
C ALA A 163 22.42 -7.92 -9.89
N PRO A 164 22.43 -7.55 -8.59
CA PRO A 164 23.04 -8.40 -7.57
C PRO A 164 22.37 -9.77 -7.55
N ALA A 165 23.20 -10.81 -7.43
CA ALA A 165 22.71 -12.18 -7.34
C ALA A 165 22.05 -12.45 -5.98
N ASN A 166 21.20 -13.48 -5.95
CA ASN A 166 20.51 -13.95 -4.75
C ASN A 166 19.68 -12.85 -4.06
N ALA A 167 18.99 -12.04 -4.86
CA ALA A 167 18.13 -10.96 -4.39
C ALA A 167 16.78 -11.48 -3.87
N PRO A 168 16.30 -11.05 -2.69
CA PRO A 168 14.93 -11.32 -2.28
C PRO A 168 13.92 -10.67 -3.24
N VAL A 169 12.73 -11.28 -3.34
CA VAL A 169 11.68 -10.88 -4.28
C VAL A 169 10.53 -10.21 -3.55
N LEU A 170 10.00 -9.13 -4.12
CA LEU A 170 8.71 -8.56 -3.73
C LEU A 170 7.76 -8.54 -4.94
N ILE A 171 6.69 -9.33 -4.92
CA ILE A 171 5.60 -9.22 -5.90
C ILE A 171 4.54 -8.27 -5.37
N TYR A 172 4.12 -7.31 -6.19
CA TYR A 172 3.15 -6.28 -5.84
C TYR A 172 1.91 -6.31 -6.76
N PHE A 173 0.73 -6.36 -6.15
CA PHE A 173 -0.57 -6.28 -6.81
C PHE A 173 -1.27 -4.95 -6.52
N HIS A 174 -1.68 -4.26 -7.58
CA HIS A 174 -2.35 -2.96 -7.47
C HIS A 174 -3.80 -3.08 -6.97
N GLY A 175 -4.36 -1.98 -6.46
CA GLY A 175 -5.75 -1.83 -6.08
C GLY A 175 -6.65 -1.45 -7.25
N GLY A 176 -7.86 -0.98 -6.95
CA GLY A 176 -8.82 -0.53 -7.98
C GLY A 176 -10.11 -1.34 -8.06
N HIS A 177 -10.57 -1.88 -6.92
CA HIS A 177 -11.89 -2.54 -6.77
C HIS A 177 -12.14 -3.69 -7.77
N TYR A 178 -11.08 -4.37 -8.22
CA TYR A 178 -11.13 -5.44 -9.23
C TYR A 178 -11.69 -5.01 -10.60
N THR A 179 -11.99 -3.72 -10.80
CA THR A 179 -12.58 -3.17 -12.05
C THR A 179 -11.63 -2.21 -12.74
N SER A 180 -10.62 -1.70 -12.04
CA SER A 180 -9.64 -0.75 -12.55
C SER A 180 -8.25 -1.01 -11.95
N GLY A 181 -7.28 -0.19 -12.33
CA GLY A 181 -5.90 -0.27 -11.83
C GLY A 181 -4.90 -0.72 -12.90
N ALA A 182 -3.62 -0.58 -12.55
CA ALA A 182 -2.49 -1.01 -13.37
C ALA A 182 -1.21 -1.09 -12.53
N LYS A 183 -0.29 -1.99 -12.92
CA LYS A 183 1.08 -2.20 -12.38
C LYS A 183 2.02 -0.98 -12.37
N SER A 184 1.53 0.17 -12.81
CA SER A 184 2.30 1.42 -12.91
C SER A 184 1.80 2.52 -11.99
N ARG A 185 0.78 2.27 -11.16
CA ARG A 185 0.08 3.32 -10.39
C ARG A 185 0.61 3.48 -8.96
N GLU A 186 0.67 2.39 -8.22
CA GLU A 186 0.81 2.39 -6.75
C GLU A 186 2.16 1.82 -6.30
N ALA A 187 2.49 2.02 -5.02
CA ALA A 187 3.70 1.58 -4.32
C ALA A 187 5.05 1.86 -5.02
N ARG A 188 5.09 2.78 -6.00
CA ARG A 188 6.34 3.06 -6.73
C ARG A 188 7.51 3.54 -5.85
N PRO A 189 7.30 4.34 -4.78
CA PRO A 189 8.37 4.64 -3.82
C PRO A 189 8.97 3.37 -3.21
N LEU A 190 8.13 2.45 -2.73
CA LEU A 190 8.55 1.17 -2.14
C LEU A 190 9.33 0.33 -3.16
N LEU A 191 8.77 0.10 -4.35
CA LEU A 191 9.38 -0.74 -5.39
C LEU A 191 10.75 -0.21 -5.81
N ASN A 192 10.88 1.09 -6.04
CA ASN A 192 12.17 1.68 -6.41
C ASN A 192 13.17 1.64 -5.25
N ARG A 193 12.71 1.81 -4.01
CA ARG A 193 13.59 1.82 -2.84
C ARG A 193 14.17 0.44 -2.57
N LEU A 194 13.35 -0.60 -2.54
CA LEU A 194 13.79 -1.97 -2.37
C LEU A 194 14.66 -2.42 -3.55
N ALA A 195 14.26 -2.10 -4.80
CA ALA A 195 15.08 -2.40 -5.97
C ALA A 195 16.47 -1.72 -5.90
N GLY A 196 16.54 -0.46 -5.45
CA GLY A 196 17.80 0.25 -5.22
C GLY A 196 18.68 -0.39 -4.13
N GLN A 197 18.08 -1.15 -3.21
CA GLN A 197 18.77 -1.94 -2.18
C GLN A 197 19.15 -3.35 -2.66
N GLY A 198 18.87 -3.69 -3.92
CA GLY A 198 19.22 -4.98 -4.50
C GLY A 198 18.11 -6.03 -4.41
N TRP A 199 16.87 -5.66 -4.11
CA TRP A 199 15.72 -6.55 -4.31
C TRP A 199 15.35 -6.67 -5.79
N VAL A 200 14.67 -7.76 -6.14
CA VAL A 200 13.91 -7.87 -7.39
C VAL A 200 12.45 -7.62 -7.07
N CYS A 201 11.91 -6.47 -7.49
CA CYS A 201 10.51 -6.16 -7.26
C CYS A 201 9.71 -6.35 -8.55
N ILE A 202 8.61 -7.09 -8.47
CA ILE A 202 7.71 -7.39 -9.58
C ILE A 202 6.40 -6.66 -9.33
N SER A 203 5.92 -5.87 -10.28
CA SER A 203 4.56 -5.30 -10.23
C SER A 203 3.74 -5.87 -11.37
N ALA A 204 2.62 -6.51 -11.05
CA ALA A 204 1.82 -7.25 -12.02
C ALA A 204 0.43 -6.64 -12.21
N ASN A 205 -0.05 -6.65 -13.46
CA ASN A 205 -1.47 -6.59 -13.72
C ASN A 205 -2.10 -7.94 -13.39
N TYR A 206 -3.42 -7.97 -13.31
CA TYR A 206 -4.25 -9.17 -13.31
C TYR A 206 -5.53 -8.87 -14.10
N ARG A 207 -6.26 -9.89 -14.55
CA ARG A 207 -7.56 -9.68 -15.22
C ARG A 207 -8.50 -8.92 -14.28
N LEU A 208 -9.34 -8.06 -14.85
CA LEU A 208 -10.31 -7.24 -14.11
C LEU A 208 -11.72 -7.64 -14.51
N ARG A 209 -12.72 -7.20 -13.75
CA ARG A 209 -14.11 -7.27 -14.15
C ARG A 209 -14.39 -6.36 -15.35
N PRO A 210 -15.34 -6.72 -16.22
CA PRO A 210 -16.14 -7.95 -16.19
C PRO A 210 -15.46 -9.18 -16.82
N GLN A 211 -14.22 -9.06 -17.33
CA GLN A 211 -13.53 -10.13 -18.06
C GLN A 211 -13.20 -11.35 -17.18
N THR A 212 -13.12 -11.16 -15.86
CA THR A 212 -13.02 -12.26 -14.90
C THR A 212 -13.68 -11.88 -13.57
N THR A 213 -14.02 -12.89 -12.78
CA THR A 213 -14.47 -12.78 -11.39
C THR A 213 -13.58 -13.66 -10.50
N PHE A 214 -13.85 -13.77 -9.21
CA PHE A 214 -13.21 -14.79 -8.39
C PHE A 214 -13.55 -16.21 -8.93
N PRO A 215 -12.59 -17.14 -9.05
CA PRO A 215 -11.18 -17.05 -8.60
C PRO A 215 -10.18 -16.52 -9.64
N GLY A 216 -10.59 -16.04 -10.82
CA GLY A 216 -9.68 -15.65 -11.91
C GLY A 216 -8.64 -14.58 -11.55
N HIS A 217 -8.98 -13.58 -10.74
CA HIS A 217 -8.00 -12.62 -10.22
C HIS A 217 -6.91 -13.30 -9.38
N GLN A 218 -7.31 -14.28 -8.56
CA GLN A 218 -6.44 -15.04 -7.67
C GLN A 218 -5.54 -16.00 -8.45
N ILE A 219 -6.10 -16.66 -9.47
CA ILE A 219 -5.36 -17.52 -10.40
C ILE A 219 -4.27 -16.70 -11.10
N ASP A 220 -4.59 -15.52 -11.60
CA ASP A 220 -3.60 -14.65 -12.26
C ASP A 220 -2.48 -14.22 -11.31
N ALA A 221 -2.80 -13.92 -10.06
CA ALA A 221 -1.80 -13.56 -9.06
C ALA A 221 -0.87 -14.73 -8.74
N LYS A 222 -1.42 -15.95 -8.60
CA LYS A 222 -0.60 -17.16 -8.42
C LYS A 222 0.27 -17.50 -9.63
N LYS A 223 -0.20 -17.23 -10.86
CA LYS A 223 0.66 -17.33 -12.06
C LYS A 223 1.87 -16.40 -11.99
N VAL A 224 1.76 -15.22 -11.37
CA VAL A 224 2.90 -14.31 -11.18
C VAL A 224 3.91 -14.88 -10.18
N ILE A 225 3.43 -15.57 -9.13
CA ILE A 225 4.32 -16.26 -8.17
C ILE A 225 5.06 -17.39 -8.87
N ALA A 226 4.34 -18.24 -9.62
CA ALA A 226 4.94 -19.31 -10.42
C ALA A 226 5.97 -18.75 -11.43
N TRP A 227 5.62 -17.67 -12.13
CA TRP A 227 6.55 -17.00 -13.05
C TRP A 227 7.81 -16.50 -12.33
N ALA A 228 7.67 -15.92 -11.14
CA ALA A 228 8.83 -15.45 -10.36
C ALA A 228 9.71 -16.60 -9.86
N ARG A 229 9.12 -17.77 -9.57
CA ARG A 229 9.85 -19.00 -9.22
C ARG A 229 10.65 -19.54 -10.40
N GLU A 230 10.07 -19.53 -11.59
CA GLU A 230 10.66 -20.09 -12.80
C GLU A 230 11.71 -19.14 -13.42
N HIS A 231 11.38 -17.86 -13.57
CA HIS A 231 12.18 -16.89 -14.34
C HIS A 231 12.91 -15.87 -13.48
N GLY A 232 12.64 -15.79 -12.18
CA GLY A 232 13.20 -14.75 -11.32
C GLY A 232 14.72 -14.71 -11.29
N SER A 233 15.37 -15.88 -11.39
CA SER A 233 16.83 -16.01 -11.36
C SER A 233 17.52 -15.29 -12.53
N GLU A 234 16.87 -15.19 -13.69
CA GLU A 234 17.32 -14.39 -14.85
C GLU A 234 17.46 -12.90 -14.51
N TYR A 235 16.74 -12.45 -13.47
CA TYR A 235 16.75 -11.08 -12.97
C TYR A 235 17.62 -10.90 -11.72
N GLY A 236 18.31 -11.95 -11.26
CA GLY A 236 19.12 -11.97 -10.05
C GLY A 236 18.37 -12.40 -8.79
N ALA A 237 17.09 -12.81 -8.92
CA ALA A 237 16.27 -13.19 -7.78
C ALA A 237 16.65 -14.55 -7.18
N ASP A 238 16.55 -14.64 -5.86
CA ASP A 238 16.40 -15.89 -5.13
C ASP A 238 14.93 -16.09 -4.80
N ALA A 239 14.28 -16.98 -5.54
CA ALA A 239 12.87 -17.26 -5.36
C ALA A 239 12.55 -17.84 -3.97
N SER A 240 13.48 -18.49 -3.26
CA SER A 240 13.19 -19.00 -1.90
C SER A 240 12.82 -17.90 -0.89
N ARG A 241 13.14 -16.64 -1.21
CA ARG A 241 12.87 -15.45 -0.39
C ARG A 241 11.87 -14.52 -1.08
N LEU A 242 10.62 -14.97 -1.18
CA LEU A 242 9.57 -14.28 -1.93
C LEU A 242 8.50 -13.69 -1.03
N PHE A 243 8.30 -12.38 -1.14
CA PHE A 243 7.27 -11.62 -0.46
C PHE A 243 6.16 -11.26 -1.45
N VAL A 244 4.91 -11.27 -0.97
CA VAL A 244 3.77 -10.71 -1.71
C VAL A 244 3.24 -9.47 -1.01
N ALA A 245 2.85 -8.49 -1.81
CA ALA A 245 2.33 -7.23 -1.33
C ALA A 245 1.20 -6.73 -2.20
N GLY A 246 0.37 -5.85 -1.64
CA GLY A 246 -0.60 -5.14 -2.44
C GLY A 246 -1.35 -4.07 -1.67
N SER A 247 -2.18 -3.35 -2.41
CA SER A 247 -3.02 -2.25 -1.95
C SER A 247 -4.50 -2.56 -2.15
N SER A 248 -5.36 -2.24 -1.19
CA SER A 248 -6.82 -2.35 -1.37
C SER A 248 -7.25 -3.74 -1.88
N ALA A 249 -7.85 -3.85 -3.06
CA ALA A 249 -8.14 -5.12 -3.74
C ALA A 249 -6.88 -5.99 -3.99
N GLY A 250 -5.75 -5.39 -4.33
CA GLY A 250 -4.47 -6.09 -4.48
C GLY A 250 -3.91 -6.61 -3.17
N SER A 251 -4.17 -5.91 -2.04
CA SER A 251 -3.83 -6.40 -0.70
C SER A 251 -4.65 -7.64 -0.32
N ASN A 252 -5.93 -7.66 -0.73
CA ASN A 252 -6.78 -8.84 -0.57
C ASN A 252 -6.24 -10.04 -1.38
N ILE A 253 -5.89 -9.82 -2.64
CA ILE A 253 -5.26 -10.84 -3.51
C ILE A 253 -3.94 -11.34 -2.90
N ALA A 254 -3.06 -10.43 -2.46
CA ALA A 254 -1.78 -10.77 -1.83
C ALA A 254 -1.99 -11.60 -0.55
N GLY A 255 -2.95 -11.21 0.29
CA GLY A 255 -3.32 -11.95 1.49
C GLY A 255 -3.83 -13.35 1.18
N LEU A 256 -4.72 -13.50 0.20
CA LEU A 256 -5.19 -14.81 -0.25
C LEU A 256 -4.06 -15.67 -0.81
N CYS A 257 -3.12 -15.10 -1.58
CA CYS A 257 -1.96 -15.84 -2.08
C CYS A 257 -1.16 -16.44 -0.92
N ALA A 258 -0.95 -15.65 0.14
CA ALA A 258 -0.19 -16.08 1.30
C ALA A 258 -0.90 -17.13 2.17
N LEU A 259 -2.24 -17.11 2.19
CA LEU A 259 -3.07 -18.02 2.98
C LEU A 259 -3.53 -19.28 2.23
N THR A 260 -3.22 -19.38 0.93
CA THR A 260 -3.63 -20.52 0.10
C THR A 260 -2.46 -21.13 -0.67
N PRO A 261 -1.28 -21.33 -0.05
CA PRO A 261 -0.12 -21.85 -0.77
C PRO A 261 -0.48 -23.19 -1.43
N ASN A 262 -0.14 -23.35 -2.71
CA ASN A 262 -0.32 -24.59 -3.46
C ASN A 262 -1.77 -25.13 -3.57
N ASP A 263 -2.79 -24.36 -3.15
CA ASP A 263 -4.20 -24.78 -3.32
C ASP A 263 -4.54 -24.92 -4.82
N PRO A 264 -4.88 -26.15 -5.30
CA PRO A 264 -5.16 -26.43 -6.71
C PRO A 264 -6.39 -25.70 -7.23
N LYS A 265 -7.35 -25.30 -6.37
CA LYS A 265 -8.53 -24.51 -6.76
C LYS A 265 -8.14 -23.17 -7.38
N PHE A 266 -6.97 -22.66 -7.03
CA PHE A 266 -6.43 -21.39 -7.53
C PHE A 266 -5.27 -21.57 -8.51
N GLN A 267 -4.97 -22.80 -8.95
CA GLN A 267 -3.85 -23.10 -9.86
C GLN A 267 -4.22 -24.02 -11.04
N PRO A 268 -5.40 -23.87 -11.68
CA PRO A 268 -5.77 -24.76 -12.77
C PRO A 268 -4.76 -24.64 -13.93
N GLY A 269 -4.17 -25.76 -14.31
CA GLY A 269 -3.17 -25.88 -15.38
C GLY A 269 -1.73 -25.56 -14.99
N PHE A 270 -1.45 -25.31 -13.71
CA PHE A 270 -0.10 -25.14 -13.17
C PHE A 270 -0.02 -25.64 -11.70
N GLU A 271 -0.70 -26.74 -11.42
CA GLU A 271 -0.86 -27.32 -10.09
C GLU A 271 0.47 -27.76 -9.46
N SER A 272 1.47 -28.10 -10.28
CA SER A 272 2.81 -28.48 -9.82
C SER A 272 3.70 -27.30 -9.41
N ALA A 273 3.30 -26.07 -9.72
CA ALA A 273 4.09 -24.89 -9.38
C ALA A 273 4.00 -24.57 -7.88
N ASP A 274 5.14 -24.36 -7.24
CA ASP A 274 5.20 -23.84 -5.88
C ASP A 274 4.76 -22.37 -5.85
N THR A 275 3.67 -22.09 -5.14
CA THR A 275 3.13 -20.74 -4.90
C THR A 275 3.20 -20.32 -3.44
N SER A 276 3.97 -21.03 -2.62
CA SER A 276 4.25 -20.62 -1.25
C SER A 276 5.03 -19.30 -1.22
N VAL A 277 4.86 -18.52 -0.14
CA VAL A 277 5.48 -17.21 0.03
C VAL A 277 6.10 -17.10 1.41
N THR A 278 7.18 -16.34 1.51
CA THR A 278 7.92 -16.09 2.74
C THR A 278 7.12 -15.17 3.70
N ALA A 279 6.45 -14.15 3.17
CA ALA A 279 5.65 -13.21 3.97
C ALA A 279 4.70 -12.38 3.10
N ALA A 280 3.70 -11.76 3.76
CA ALA A 280 2.70 -10.91 3.12
C ALA A 280 2.70 -9.48 3.67
N ILE A 281 2.50 -8.50 2.78
CA ILE A 281 2.45 -7.07 3.11
C ILE A 281 1.15 -6.46 2.55
N CYS A 282 0.28 -6.01 3.44
CA CYS A 282 -1.09 -5.61 3.13
C CYS A 282 -1.32 -4.12 3.42
N PHE A 283 -1.47 -3.30 2.37
CA PHE A 283 -1.79 -1.87 2.51
C PHE A 283 -3.27 -1.61 2.30
N TYR A 284 -3.91 -1.01 3.31
CA TYR A 284 -5.30 -0.56 3.29
C TYR A 284 -6.27 -1.57 2.63
N GLY A 285 -6.08 -2.85 2.96
CA GLY A 285 -6.73 -3.95 2.27
C GLY A 285 -8.26 -3.93 2.38
N PHE A 286 -8.92 -4.41 1.32
CA PHE A 286 -10.36 -4.60 1.32
C PHE A 286 -10.71 -5.99 1.89
N TYR A 287 -11.44 -5.99 3.00
CA TYR A 287 -11.78 -7.18 3.77
C TYR A 287 -13.29 -7.44 3.85
N GLY A 288 -14.08 -6.74 3.04
CA GLY A 288 -15.55 -6.87 3.00
C GLY A 288 -16.04 -7.90 2.00
N HIS A 289 -17.37 -7.97 1.81
CA HIS A 289 -17.98 -8.81 0.78
C HIS A 289 -17.56 -8.38 -0.61
N TYR A 290 -17.28 -9.36 -1.48
CA TYR A 290 -17.01 -9.11 -2.87
C TYR A 290 -18.21 -8.43 -3.54
N PHE A 291 -17.92 -7.46 -4.40
CA PHE A 291 -18.94 -6.67 -5.09
C PHE A 291 -19.93 -7.55 -5.87
N GLY A 292 -21.21 -7.48 -5.50
CA GLY A 292 -22.32 -8.19 -6.16
C GLY A 292 -22.83 -9.40 -5.38
N ALA A 293 -22.17 -9.82 -4.29
CA ALA A 293 -22.70 -10.83 -3.38
C ALA A 293 -23.75 -10.21 -2.43
N PRO A 294 -24.95 -10.81 -2.30
CA PRO A 294 -25.92 -10.46 -1.27
C PRO A 294 -25.30 -10.57 0.14
N PRO A 295 -25.65 -9.68 1.10
CA PRO A 295 -25.10 -9.72 2.47
C PRO A 295 -25.46 -10.99 3.27
N ASP A 296 -26.46 -11.72 2.80
CA ASP A 296 -27.04 -12.95 3.35
C ASP A 296 -26.45 -14.24 2.77
N GLU A 297 -25.58 -14.16 1.76
CA GLU A 297 -24.76 -15.30 1.33
C GLU A 297 -23.57 -15.51 2.29
N PRO A 298 -23.12 -16.77 2.49
CA PRO A 298 -21.88 -17.05 3.22
C PRO A 298 -20.74 -16.19 2.66
N PRO A 299 -19.80 -15.72 3.51
CA PRO A 299 -18.78 -14.78 3.09
C PRO A 299 -18.10 -15.28 1.82
N PRO A 300 -18.06 -14.48 0.75
CA PRO A 300 -17.59 -14.95 -0.54
C PRO A 300 -16.15 -15.47 -0.39
N PRO A 301 -15.75 -16.49 -1.16
CA PRO A 301 -14.43 -17.14 -1.06
C PRO A 301 -13.24 -16.22 -1.40
N LEU A 302 -13.48 -14.92 -1.61
CA LEU A 302 -12.46 -13.88 -1.75
C LEU A 302 -12.07 -13.24 -0.41
N GLN A 303 -12.74 -13.54 0.70
CA GLN A 303 -12.33 -13.02 2.01
C GLN A 303 -11.13 -13.82 2.55
N PRO A 304 -9.94 -13.22 2.71
CA PRO A 304 -8.75 -13.95 3.17
C PRO A 304 -8.94 -14.58 4.55
N GLN A 305 -9.82 -14.00 5.38
CA GLN A 305 -10.21 -14.51 6.70
C GLN A 305 -10.56 -16.00 6.71
N GLY A 306 -11.29 -16.46 5.69
CA GLY A 306 -11.76 -17.85 5.60
C GLY A 306 -10.64 -18.86 5.33
N TYR A 307 -9.42 -18.39 5.04
CA TYR A 307 -8.26 -19.22 4.73
C TYR A 307 -7.15 -19.11 5.79
N ILE A 308 -7.41 -18.45 6.92
CA ILE A 308 -6.42 -18.36 7.99
C ILE A 308 -6.19 -19.75 8.60
N HIS A 309 -4.92 -20.15 8.71
CA HIS A 309 -4.51 -21.43 9.27
C HIS A 309 -3.20 -21.27 10.09
N PRO A 310 -2.88 -22.21 11.01
CA PRO A 310 -1.73 -22.09 11.91
C PRO A 310 -0.40 -21.85 11.17
N GLY A 311 -0.18 -22.57 10.08
CA GLY A 311 1.00 -22.44 9.22
C GLY A 311 1.04 -21.22 8.28
N ALA A 312 0.14 -20.24 8.42
CA ALA A 312 0.19 -19.03 7.60
C ALA A 312 1.52 -18.27 7.82
N PRO A 313 2.10 -17.63 6.79
CA PRO A 313 3.38 -16.92 6.91
C PRO A 313 3.23 -15.62 7.71
N PRO A 314 4.33 -14.94 8.09
CA PRO A 314 4.24 -13.63 8.74
C PRO A 314 3.56 -12.56 7.88
N PHE A 315 2.81 -11.65 8.53
CA PHE A 315 2.11 -10.53 7.89
C PHE A 315 2.58 -9.18 8.42
N PHE A 316 2.69 -8.20 7.51
CA PHE A 316 2.75 -6.78 7.82
C PHE A 316 1.51 -6.10 7.25
N VAL A 317 0.67 -5.51 8.09
CA VAL A 317 -0.56 -4.83 7.70
C VAL A 317 -0.44 -3.34 8.05
N ALA A 318 -0.70 -2.45 7.10
CA ALA A 318 -0.80 -1.01 7.37
C ALA A 318 -2.13 -0.45 6.86
N HIS A 319 -2.85 0.30 7.69
CA HIS A 319 -4.18 0.81 7.35
C HIS A 319 -4.41 2.22 7.93
N GLY A 320 -5.03 3.11 7.14
CA GLY A 320 -5.32 4.47 7.57
C GLY A 320 -6.58 4.57 8.42
N THR A 321 -6.57 5.32 9.54
CA THR A 321 -7.76 5.46 10.39
C THR A 321 -8.87 6.30 9.76
N ARG A 322 -8.61 6.97 8.64
CA ARG A 322 -9.56 7.80 7.90
C ARG A 322 -9.82 7.29 6.49
N ASP A 323 -9.48 6.03 6.23
CA ASP A 323 -9.80 5.37 4.98
C ASP A 323 -11.32 5.42 4.73
N ALA A 324 -11.70 6.07 3.64
CA ALA A 324 -13.07 6.29 3.22
C ALA A 324 -13.60 5.18 2.30
N LEU A 325 -12.73 4.28 1.83
CA LEU A 325 -13.07 3.21 0.88
C LEU A 325 -12.94 1.82 1.52
N GLY A 326 -11.82 1.57 2.20
CA GLY A 326 -11.61 0.43 3.09
C GLY A 326 -11.90 0.82 4.53
N THR A 327 -12.49 -0.08 5.32
CA THR A 327 -12.76 0.21 6.73
C THR A 327 -11.57 -0.23 7.59
N VAL A 328 -11.08 0.68 8.44
CA VAL A 328 -10.06 0.34 9.46
C VAL A 328 -10.59 -0.75 10.40
N GLU A 329 -11.90 -0.79 10.64
CA GLU A 329 -12.56 -1.83 11.42
C GLU A 329 -12.42 -3.22 10.76
N GLY A 330 -12.50 -3.30 9.43
CA GLY A 330 -12.26 -4.52 8.68
C GLY A 330 -10.82 -5.01 8.80
N ALA A 331 -9.86 -4.07 8.78
CA ALA A 331 -8.44 -4.38 8.98
C ALA A 331 -8.14 -4.85 10.40
N ARG A 332 -8.70 -4.19 11.42
CA ARG A 332 -8.60 -4.63 12.82
C ARG A 332 -9.14 -6.06 12.99
N ASN A 333 -10.31 -6.35 12.41
CA ASN A 333 -10.89 -7.70 12.46
C ASN A 333 -9.98 -8.74 11.77
N PHE A 334 -9.48 -8.42 10.57
CA PHE A 334 -8.55 -9.31 9.87
C PHE A 334 -7.27 -9.58 10.68
N VAL A 335 -6.66 -8.54 11.25
CA VAL A 335 -5.45 -8.67 12.09
C VAL A 335 -5.73 -9.48 13.36
N ALA A 336 -6.87 -9.27 14.00
CA ALA A 336 -7.26 -10.03 15.19
C ALA A 336 -7.41 -11.53 14.85
N GLN A 337 -8.05 -11.85 13.73
CA GLN A 337 -8.20 -13.23 13.27
C GLN A 337 -6.86 -13.85 12.87
N LEU A 338 -5.98 -13.12 12.19
CA LEU A 338 -4.63 -13.60 11.87
C LEU A 338 -3.83 -13.93 13.14
N ARG A 339 -3.82 -13.03 14.12
CA ARG A 339 -3.12 -13.22 15.40
C ARG A 339 -3.67 -14.39 16.21
N HIS A 340 -4.93 -14.74 16.01
CA HIS A 340 -5.57 -15.86 16.70
C HIS A 340 -5.38 -17.19 15.97
N GLY A 341 -5.45 -17.18 14.64
CA GLY A 341 -5.47 -18.38 13.81
C GLY A 341 -4.12 -18.76 13.17
N SER A 342 -3.09 -17.93 13.28
CA SER A 342 -1.73 -18.21 12.77
C SER A 342 -0.72 -18.23 13.91
N ASP A 343 0.26 -19.12 13.81
CA ASP A 343 1.41 -19.18 14.72
C ASP A 343 2.51 -18.15 14.36
N SER A 344 2.37 -17.48 13.21
CA SER A 344 3.33 -16.50 12.72
C SER A 344 3.09 -15.09 13.25
N THR A 345 4.13 -14.27 13.18
CA THR A 345 4.09 -12.87 13.60
C THR A 345 3.23 -12.00 12.68
N VAL A 346 2.42 -11.12 13.30
CA VAL A 346 1.60 -10.12 12.61
C VAL A 346 1.91 -8.71 13.12
N VAL A 347 2.59 -7.92 12.28
CA VAL A 347 2.83 -6.49 12.49
C VAL A 347 1.62 -5.71 11.97
N TYR A 348 1.06 -4.81 12.77
CA TYR A 348 -0.08 -3.97 12.36
C TYR A 348 0.16 -2.49 12.68
N ALA A 349 0.34 -1.69 11.62
CA ALA A 349 0.50 -0.25 11.69
C ALA A 349 -0.82 0.46 11.33
N GLU A 350 -1.54 0.91 12.35
CA GLU A 350 -2.75 1.71 12.18
C GLU A 350 -2.40 3.21 12.13
N LEU A 351 -2.43 3.80 10.94
CA LEU A 351 -1.88 5.13 10.63
C LEU A 351 -2.90 6.24 10.95
N PRO A 352 -2.67 7.08 11.98
CA PRO A 352 -3.58 8.16 12.34
C PRO A 352 -3.77 9.16 11.20
N GLY A 353 -5.03 9.41 10.89
CA GLY A 353 -5.44 10.34 9.84
C GLY A 353 -5.16 9.85 8.42
N GLY A 354 -4.51 8.70 8.23
CA GLY A 354 -4.22 8.16 6.91
C GLY A 354 -5.50 7.86 6.15
N GLN A 355 -5.52 8.25 4.88
CA GLN A 355 -6.58 7.97 3.92
C GLN A 355 -6.27 6.67 3.14
N HIS A 356 -7.22 6.19 2.34
CA HIS A 356 -6.95 5.17 1.33
C HIS A 356 -5.84 5.62 0.38
N ALA A 357 -5.13 4.68 -0.26
CA ALA A 357 -4.13 4.98 -1.31
C ALA A 357 -2.96 5.88 -0.85
N PHE A 358 -2.52 5.74 0.40
CA PHE A 358 -1.38 6.50 0.93
C PHE A 358 -0.05 6.19 0.22
N ASP A 359 0.02 5.14 -0.59
CA ASP A 359 1.24 4.63 -1.23
C ASP A 359 1.53 5.21 -2.64
N VAL A 360 0.64 6.09 -3.12
CA VAL A 360 0.70 6.66 -4.48
C VAL A 360 1.80 7.70 -4.62
N PHE A 361 2.21 8.32 -3.51
CA PHE A 361 3.16 9.44 -3.49
C PHE A 361 4.33 9.18 -2.53
N HIS A 362 5.44 9.89 -2.75
CA HIS A 362 6.35 10.16 -1.65
C HIS A 362 5.64 11.07 -0.64
N SER A 363 5.26 10.52 0.52
CA SER A 363 4.73 11.26 1.66
C SER A 363 5.49 10.90 2.92
N PRO A 364 5.47 11.74 3.99
CA PRO A 364 6.08 11.36 5.26
C PRO A 364 5.49 10.05 5.80
N ARG A 365 4.18 9.85 5.60
CA ARG A 365 3.44 8.66 6.03
C ARG A 365 3.91 7.42 5.29
N PHE A 366 3.96 7.46 3.96
CA PHE A 366 4.33 6.28 3.20
C PHE A 366 5.80 5.94 3.34
N GLU A 367 6.69 6.93 3.43
CA GLU A 367 8.11 6.67 3.70
C GLU A 367 8.31 6.00 5.08
N ALA A 368 7.48 6.33 6.08
CA ALA A 368 7.45 5.62 7.35
C ALA A 368 7.03 4.15 7.18
N VAL A 369 5.98 3.90 6.39
CA VAL A 369 5.52 2.54 6.08
C VAL A 369 6.60 1.76 5.32
N VAL A 370 7.31 2.40 4.38
CA VAL A 370 8.42 1.77 3.64
C VAL A 370 9.55 1.37 4.58
N ASP A 371 9.96 2.22 5.53
CA ASP A 371 10.94 1.84 6.54
C ASP A 371 10.45 0.65 7.39
N GLY A 372 9.15 0.62 7.71
CA GLY A 372 8.52 -0.49 8.42
C GLY A 372 8.57 -1.81 7.64
N VAL A 373 8.30 -1.75 6.35
CA VAL A 373 8.40 -2.90 5.44
C VAL A 373 9.84 -3.39 5.34
N GLU A 374 10.82 -2.47 5.22
CA GLU A 374 12.24 -2.83 5.23
C GLU A 374 12.64 -3.55 6.52
N ALA A 375 12.22 -3.02 7.67
CA ALA A 375 12.49 -3.62 8.98
C ALA A 375 11.85 -5.00 9.12
N PHE A 376 10.58 -5.13 8.76
CA PHE A 376 9.84 -6.39 8.79
C PHE A 376 10.48 -7.43 7.87
N ALA A 377 10.76 -7.06 6.62
CA ALA A 377 11.40 -7.95 5.65
C ALA A 377 12.79 -8.39 6.14
N ALA A 378 13.59 -7.48 6.67
CA ALA A 378 14.89 -7.79 7.23
C ALA A 378 14.79 -8.79 8.39
N TRP A 379 13.81 -8.60 9.27
CA TRP A 379 13.54 -9.51 10.38
C TRP A 379 13.12 -10.90 9.91
N VAL A 380 12.20 -10.98 8.95
CA VAL A 380 11.75 -12.24 8.33
C VAL A 380 12.93 -12.98 7.70
N LEU A 381 13.78 -12.28 6.94
CA LEU A 381 14.94 -12.87 6.28
C LEU A 381 16.04 -13.36 7.24
N THR A 382 16.05 -12.87 8.49
CA THR A 382 17.00 -13.30 9.54
C THR A 382 16.47 -14.42 10.43
N THR A 383 15.16 -14.68 10.38
CA THR A 383 14.50 -15.66 11.24
C THR A 383 14.39 -16.98 10.49
N PRO A 384 14.92 -18.10 11.00
CA PRO A 384 14.66 -19.41 10.41
C PRO A 384 13.14 -19.62 10.42
N GLN A 385 12.53 -19.75 9.24
CA GLN A 385 11.13 -20.12 9.19
C GLN A 385 10.98 -21.53 9.77
N HIS A 386 10.01 -21.71 10.67
CA HIS A 386 9.62 -23.04 11.11
C HIS A 386 9.10 -23.76 9.86
N THR A 387 9.89 -24.70 9.33
CA THR A 387 9.41 -25.59 8.29
C THR A 387 8.33 -26.45 8.93
N PRO A 388 7.07 -26.43 8.46
CA PRO A 388 6.07 -27.36 8.96
C PRO A 388 6.62 -28.77 8.75
N ASP A 389 6.67 -29.56 9.82
CA ASP A 389 7.03 -30.96 9.74
C ASP A 389 6.02 -31.67 8.83
N PRO A 390 6.43 -32.22 7.66
CA PRO A 390 5.51 -32.91 6.75
C PRO A 390 4.86 -34.15 7.39
N ALA A 391 5.32 -34.58 8.57
CA ALA A 391 4.77 -35.73 9.29
C ALA A 391 3.49 -35.44 10.12
N ARG A 392 2.96 -34.21 10.14
CA ARG A 392 1.78 -33.85 10.96
C ARG A 392 0.43 -33.76 10.23
N GLU A 393 0.35 -34.07 8.93
CA GLU A 393 -0.93 -34.29 8.24
C GLU A 393 -1.29 -35.78 8.16
N VAL A 394 -1.53 -36.39 9.32
CA VAL A 394 -2.43 -37.53 9.44
C VAL A 394 -3.14 -37.35 10.78
N TYR A 395 -4.41 -36.96 10.76
CA TYR A 395 -5.52 -37.56 11.54
C TYR A 395 -6.85 -36.92 11.13
#